data_AF-A0A5C2HRW7-F1
#
_entry.id   AF-A0A5C2HRW7-F1
#
_cell.length_a   1.000
_cell.length_b   1.000
_cell.length_c   1.000
_cell.angle_alpha   90.00
_cell.angle_beta   90.00
_cell.angle_gamma   90.00
#
_symmetry.space_group_name_H-M   'P 1'
#
loop_
_entity.id
_entity.type
_entity.pdbx_description
1 polymer ?
#
loop_
_entity_poly.entity_id
_entity_poly.type
_entity_poly.pdbx_seq_one_letter_code
_entity_poly.pdbx_strand_id
1 'polypeptide(L)' 'MATSKKILVTGGAGFIGSNLCERLSQIPDHQVWSLDNYSLSVKIP' A
#
# COMPACT_ATOMS: atom_id res chain seq x y z
N MET A 1 -2.41 14.46 20.99
CA MET A 1 -3.16 13.54 20.11
C MET A 1 -2.35 13.36 18.85
N ALA A 2 -2.08 12.13 18.42
CA ALA A 2 -1.46 11.90 17.11
C ALA A 2 -2.47 12.31 16.03
N THR A 3 -2.03 13.05 15.01
CA THR A 3 -2.89 13.48 13.92
C THR A 3 -3.12 12.33 12.95
N SER A 4 -4.37 11.91 12.80
CA SER A 4 -4.79 10.98 11.75
C SER A 4 -4.32 11.47 10.38
N LYS A 5 -3.69 10.59 9.60
CA LYS A 5 -3.22 10.88 8.24
C LYS A 5 -3.91 10.00 7.22
N LYS A 6 -4.16 10.59 6.04
CA LYS A 6 -4.51 9.86 4.81
C LYS A 6 -3.23 9.68 4.00
N ILE A 7 -2.87 8.44 3.73
CA ILE A 7 -1.61 8.06 3.10
C ILE A 7 -1.92 7.35 1.79
N LEU A 8 -1.35 7.83 0.69
CA LEU A 8 -1.41 7.19 -0.62
C LEU A 8 -0.04 6.60 -0.95
N VAL A 9 0.01 5.29 -1.16
CA VAL A 9 1.21 4.57 -1.56
C VAL A 9 1.10 4.21 -3.04
N THR A 10 1.96 4.77 -3.88
CA THR A 10 2.14 4.30 -5.26
C THR A 10 3.15 3.17 -5.30
N GLY A 11 3.00 2.21 -6.22
CA GLY A 11 3.91 1.05 -6.25
C GLY A 11 3.68 0.03 -5.12
N GLY A 12 2.47 -0.01 -4.54
CA GLY A 12 2.15 -0.86 -3.39
C GLY A 12 1.96 -2.36 -3.67
N ALA A 13 1.92 -2.78 -4.93
CA ALA A 13 2.01 -4.19 -5.30
C ALA A 13 3.47 -4.70 -5.32
N GLY A 14 4.46 -3.79 -5.38
CA GLY A 14 5.88 -4.12 -5.36
C GLY A 14 6.38 -4.56 -3.98
N PHE A 15 7.56 -5.20 -3.94
CA PHE A 15 8.14 -5.76 -2.70
C PHE A 15 8.23 -4.77 -1.53
N ILE A 16 8.73 -3.56 -1.81
CA ILE A 16 8.87 -2.51 -0.79
C ILE A 16 7.50 -1.91 -0.45
N GLY A 17 6.69 -1.64 -1.47
CA GLY A 17 5.40 -0.98 -1.32
C GLY A 17 4.41 -1.81 -0.51
N SER A 18 4.37 -3.13 -0.71
CA SER A 18 3.51 -4.03 0.05
C SER A 18 3.89 -4.07 1.54
N ASN A 19 5.18 -4.21 1.82
CA ASN A 19 5.74 -4.17 3.18
C ASN A 19 5.53 -2.82 3.88
N LEU A 20 5.55 -1.73 3.12
CA LEU A 20 5.27 -0.39 3.62
C LEU A 20 3.77 -0.23 3.94
N CYS A 21 2.88 -0.65 3.05
CA CYS A 21 1.43 -0.62 3.29
C CYS A 21 1.05 -1.40 4.55
N GLU A 22 1.63 -2.59 4.73
CA GLU A 22 1.40 -3.42 5.92
C GLU A 22 1.78 -2.66 7.20
N ARG A 23 3.00 -2.11 7.27
CA ARG A 23 3.46 -1.35 8.44
C ARG A 23 2.64 -0.09 8.70
N LEU A 24 2.27 0.64 7.65
CA LEU A 24 1.46 1.85 7.79
C LEU A 24 0.04 1.54 8.27
N SER A 25 -0.53 0.41 7.85
CA SER A 25 -1.88 -0.02 8.25
C SER A 25 -1.99 -0.41 9.73
N GLN A 26 -0.87 -0.73 10.38
CA GLN A 26 -0.80 -1.02 11.81
C GLN A 26 -0.83 0.25 12.67
N ILE A 27 -0.66 1.43 12.07
CA ILE A 27 -0.71 2.69 12.81
C ILE A 27 -2.19 3.05 13.06
N PRO A 28 -2.63 3.18 14.33
CA PRO A 28 -4.00 3.57 14.65
C PRO A 28 -4.36 4.91 14.00
N ASP A 29 -5.63 5.06 13.64
CA ASP A 29 -6.21 6.28 13.08
C ASP A 29 -5.60 6.75 11.74
N HIS A 30 -4.75 5.95 11.10
CA HIS A 30 -4.29 6.22 9.74
C HIS A 30 -5.14 5.49 8.71
N GLN A 31 -5.45 6.17 7.61
CA GLN A 31 -6.05 5.55 6.43
C GLN A 31 -4.99 5.41 5.35
N VAL A 32 -4.72 4.17 4.95
CA VAL A 32 -3.71 3.85 3.95
C VAL A 32 -4.40 3.33 2.70
N TRP A 33 -4.10 3.96 1.57
CA TRP A 33 -4.59 3.59 0.26
C TRP A 33 -3.41 3.23 -0.62
N SER A 34 -3.48 2.11 -1.33
CA SER A 34 -2.47 1.77 -2.32
C SER A 34 -3.01 1.98 -3.73
N LEU A 35 -2.21 2.63 -4.57
CA LEU A 35 -2.45 2.82 -5.99
C LEU A 35 -1.33 2.12 -6.77
N ASP A 36 -1.67 1.00 -7.39
CA ASP A 36 -0.75 0.24 -8.24
C ASP A 36 -1.53 -0.54 -9.28
N ASN A 37 -0.83 -1.04 -10.30
CA ASN A 37 -1.34 -2.06 -11.18
C ASN A 37 -1.18 -3.45 -10.55
N TYR A 38 -2.23 -3.93 -9.89
CA TYR A 38 -2.31 -5.27 -9.31
C TYR A 38 -2.57 -6.39 -10.34
N SER A 39 -2.44 -6.10 -11.63
CA SER A 39 -2.57 -7.13 -12.66
C SER A 39 -1.47 -8.17 -12.49
N LEU A 40 -1.87 -9.42 -12.25
CA LEU A 40 -0.95 -10.55 -12.37
C LEU A 40 -0.61 -10.69 -13.84
N SER A 41 0.64 -10.42 -14.21
CA SER A 41 1.13 -10.68 -15.56
C SER A 41 1.03 -12.18 -15.85
N VAL A 42 -0.06 -12.60 -16.48
CA VAL A 42 -0.20 -13.94 -17.04
C VAL A 42 0.65 -13.96 -18.30
N LYS A 43 1.80 -14.62 -18.25
CA LYS A 43 2.50 -15.03 -19.47
C LYS A 43 1.65 -16.13 -20.09
N ILE A 44 0.84 -15.76 -21.07
CA ILE A 44 0.23 -16.73 -21.98
C ILE A 44 1.40 -17.38 -22.75
N PRO A 45 1.44 -18.72 -22.88
CA PRO A 45 2.49 -19.41 -23.62
C PRO A 45 2.63 -18.91 -25.06
#